data_AF-A0A2P4XID7-F1
#
_entry.id   AF-A0A2P4XID7-F1
#
_cell.length_a   1.000
_cell.length_b   1.000
_cell.length_c   1.000
_cell.angle_alpha   90.00
_cell.angle_beta   90.00
_cell.angle_gamma   90.00
#
_symmetry.space_group_name_H-M   'P 1'
#
loop_
_entity.id
_entity.type
_entity.pdbx_description
1 polymer ?
#
loop_
_entity_poly.entity_id
_entity_poly.type
_entity_poly.pdbx_seq_one_letter_code
_entity_poly.pdbx_strand_id
1 'polypeptide(L)'
;MEQGNRHHEEHIQLARLIAFAVTQPPEPALVDILRGEYQPPNSSAELAQLRVDLHSAEASNASLQKRLGSSLDQLETSERECHLWRSEVDKSVGLVTSLRKALTASGAELKQARAAQTAEVTATQSALHAAELMIKSRDEDITALSKSIVERDEAYKILQGVSAKHFQQLQEIVSSLDDDGSYKLRHAKKTIDEMRETILRQKRIISRQGFVPMHDPHMAAAAGAGLDVPGMDPASLKLNARLCRLLAERFPEVMRIPDGEDRVVELCIRSPQSGSASTQASTSNSSAVPTPGSGSAAALPPSSKFGGYFSSASPPHLAVD
;
A
#
# COMPACT_ATOMS: atom_id res chain seq x y z
N MET A 1 45.38 -80.23 89.98
CA MET A 1 45.13 -81.59 90.51
C MET A 1 43.74 -82.10 90.06
N GLU A 2 43.47 -82.13 88.75
CA GLU A 2 42.12 -82.39 88.19
C GLU A 2 42.10 -83.51 87.13
N GLN A 3 43.24 -84.19 86.93
CA GLN A 3 43.40 -85.23 85.91
C GLN A 3 43.35 -86.64 86.51
N GLY A 4 43.76 -86.81 87.78
CA GLY A 4 43.66 -88.09 88.49
C GLY A 4 42.21 -88.49 88.83
N ASN A 5 41.32 -87.51 89.03
CA ASN A 5 39.92 -87.78 89.37
C ASN A 5 39.06 -88.19 88.16
N ARG A 6 39.47 -87.80 86.94
CA ARG A 6 38.80 -88.20 85.69
C ARG A 6 39.04 -89.67 85.37
N HIS A 7 40.27 -90.14 85.51
CA HIS A 7 40.57 -91.56 85.28
C HIS A 7 39.89 -92.45 86.31
N HIS A 8 39.81 -92.04 87.58
CA HIS A 8 39.09 -92.83 88.59
C HIS A 8 37.59 -92.97 88.26
N GLU A 9 36.95 -91.89 87.80
CA GLU A 9 35.54 -91.92 87.41
C GLU A 9 35.33 -92.75 86.13
N GLU A 10 36.22 -92.66 85.15
CA GLU A 10 36.22 -93.51 83.95
C GLU A 10 36.36 -95.00 84.30
N HIS A 11 37.24 -95.34 85.25
CA HIS A 11 37.41 -96.72 85.73
C HIS A 11 36.18 -97.21 86.50
N ILE A 12 35.51 -96.35 87.27
CA ILE A 12 34.26 -96.69 87.96
C ILE A 12 33.12 -96.88 86.94
N GLN A 13 33.02 -96.01 85.94
CA GLN A 13 32.02 -96.16 84.90
C GLN A 13 32.26 -97.39 84.04
N LEU A 14 33.52 -97.71 83.72
CA LEU A 14 33.88 -98.93 83.01
C LEU A 14 33.58 -100.17 83.86
N ALA A 15 33.87 -100.15 85.16
CA ALA A 15 33.53 -101.24 86.08
C ALA A 15 32.01 -101.42 86.22
N ARG A 16 31.24 -100.33 86.23
CA ARG A 16 29.76 -100.37 86.22
C ARG A 16 29.22 -100.89 84.88
N LEU A 17 29.83 -100.52 83.76
CA LEU A 17 29.44 -100.99 82.44
C LEU A 17 29.72 -102.50 82.28
N ILE A 18 30.88 -102.96 82.77
CA ILE A 18 31.23 -104.39 82.79
C ILE A 18 30.32 -105.15 83.76
N ALA A 19 30.05 -104.62 84.96
CA ALA A 19 29.13 -105.25 85.91
C ALA A 19 27.72 -105.34 85.33
N PHE A 20 27.27 -104.33 84.59
CA PHE A 20 25.98 -104.34 83.89
C PHE A 20 25.97 -105.37 82.76
N ALA A 21 27.04 -105.50 81.98
CA ALA A 21 27.16 -106.53 80.93
C ALA A 21 27.22 -107.97 81.48
N VAL A 22 27.76 -108.16 82.70
CA VAL A 22 27.89 -109.48 83.36
C VAL A 22 26.63 -109.84 84.17
N THR A 23 25.85 -108.85 84.63
CA THR A 23 24.62 -109.09 85.42
C THR A 23 23.34 -109.01 84.60
N GLN A 24 23.40 -108.54 83.35
CA GLN A 24 22.32 -108.78 82.42
C GLN A 24 22.22 -110.30 82.15
N PRO A 25 21.02 -110.91 82.31
CA PRO A 25 20.82 -112.25 81.81
C PRO A 25 21.16 -112.24 80.31
N PRO A 26 21.93 -113.22 79.81
CA PRO A 26 22.23 -113.30 78.39
C PRO A 26 20.91 -113.18 77.62
N GLU A 27 20.87 -112.27 76.63
CA GLU A 27 19.76 -112.21 75.70
C GLU A 27 19.39 -113.64 75.26
N PRO A 28 18.10 -113.98 75.14
CA PRO A 28 17.65 -115.36 74.93
C PRO A 28 18.37 -116.06 73.76
N ALA A 29 18.86 -115.29 72.79
CA ALA A 29 19.70 -115.76 71.70
C ALA A 29 20.98 -116.51 72.16
N LEU A 30 21.68 -116.06 73.19
CA LEU A 30 22.94 -116.68 73.64
C LEU A 30 22.72 -117.98 74.45
N VAL A 31 21.59 -118.12 75.13
CA VAL A 31 21.24 -119.33 75.88
C VAL A 31 20.82 -120.45 74.93
N ASP A 32 20.10 -120.12 73.87
CA ASP A 32 19.68 -121.09 72.85
C ASP A 32 20.86 -121.60 72.00
N ILE A 33 21.88 -120.75 71.76
CA ILE A 33 23.11 -121.12 71.04
C ILE A 33 23.93 -122.18 71.81
N LEU A 34 23.99 -122.07 73.14
CA LEU A 34 24.75 -123.00 73.99
C LEU A 34 24.01 -124.33 74.25
N ARG A 35 22.69 -124.36 74.11
CA ARG A 35 21.85 -125.58 74.25
C ARG A 35 21.70 -126.37 72.93
N GLY A 36 22.23 -125.85 71.82
CA GLY A 36 22.07 -126.46 70.50
C GLY A 36 20.67 -126.33 69.89
N GLU A 37 19.79 -125.52 70.50
CA GLU A 37 18.41 -125.28 70.03
C GLU A 37 18.20 -123.87 69.45
N TYR A 38 19.27 -123.15 69.14
CA TYR A 38 19.17 -121.96 68.29
C TYR A 38 18.94 -122.40 66.86
N GLN A 39 17.70 -122.32 66.39
CA GLN A 39 17.43 -122.29 64.97
C GLN A 39 17.66 -120.84 64.54
N PRO A 40 18.77 -120.53 63.84
CA PRO A 40 19.10 -119.16 63.53
C PRO A 40 17.93 -118.52 62.78
N PRO A 41 17.49 -117.29 63.12
CA PRO A 41 16.66 -116.51 62.21
C PRO A 41 17.36 -116.61 60.87
N ASN A 42 16.61 -117.02 59.84
CA ASN A 42 17.16 -117.55 58.60
C ASN A 42 18.00 -116.45 57.95
N SER A 43 19.26 -116.36 58.36
CA SER A 43 20.05 -115.12 58.28
C SER A 43 20.43 -114.87 56.83
N SER A 44 20.46 -115.95 56.06
CA SER A 44 20.48 -115.97 54.61
C SER A 44 19.26 -115.30 53.97
N ALA A 45 18.05 -115.53 54.48
CA ALA A 45 16.81 -114.93 53.97
C ALA A 45 16.69 -113.45 54.31
N GLU A 46 17.04 -113.03 55.54
CA GLU A 46 17.07 -111.61 55.93
C GLU A 46 18.15 -110.84 55.16
N LEU A 47 19.33 -111.44 54.96
CA LEU A 47 20.41 -110.84 54.18
C LEU A 47 20.06 -110.78 52.68
N ALA A 48 19.35 -111.79 52.16
CA ALA A 48 18.80 -111.74 50.79
C ALA A 48 17.75 -110.62 50.65
N GLN A 49 16.87 -110.42 51.63
CA GLN A 49 15.89 -109.34 51.64
C GLN A 49 16.57 -107.97 51.69
N LEU A 50 17.58 -107.78 52.57
CA LEU A 50 18.36 -106.54 52.65
C LEU A 50 19.05 -106.20 51.32
N ARG A 51 19.54 -107.20 50.58
CA ARG A 51 20.12 -106.98 49.24
C ARG A 51 19.08 -106.51 48.23
N VAL A 52 17.88 -107.09 48.26
CA VAL A 52 16.75 -106.66 47.40
C VAL A 52 16.34 -105.24 47.74
N ASP A 53 16.22 -104.91 49.03
CA ASP A 53 15.84 -103.57 49.49
C ASP A 53 16.91 -102.53 49.16
N LEU A 54 18.19 -102.89 49.29
CA LEU A 54 19.31 -102.04 48.87
C LEU A 54 19.24 -101.76 47.37
N HIS A 55 19.05 -102.78 46.53
CA HIS A 55 18.92 -102.59 45.08
C HIS A 55 17.67 -101.77 44.70
N SER A 56 16.57 -101.94 45.43
CA SER A 56 15.35 -101.12 45.27
C SER A 56 15.61 -99.65 45.63
N ALA A 57 16.32 -99.41 46.74
CA ALA A 57 16.73 -98.08 47.18
C ALA A 57 17.72 -97.43 46.20
N GLU A 58 18.67 -98.18 45.66
CA GLU A 58 19.61 -97.75 44.62
C GLU A 58 18.88 -97.34 43.33
N ALA A 59 17.92 -98.16 42.87
CA ALA A 59 17.12 -97.86 41.70
C ALA A 59 16.22 -96.62 41.91
N SER A 60 15.63 -96.49 43.10
CA SER A 60 14.87 -95.30 43.50
C SER A 60 15.75 -94.05 43.54
N ASN A 61 16.95 -94.15 44.10
CA ASN A 61 17.91 -93.06 44.16
C ASN A 61 18.37 -92.64 42.75
N ALA A 62 18.67 -93.59 41.86
CA ALA A 62 19.01 -93.30 40.47
C ALA A 62 17.86 -92.59 39.73
N SER A 63 16.61 -93.00 39.97
CA SER A 63 15.42 -92.34 39.44
C SER A 63 15.26 -90.91 39.96
N LEU A 64 15.46 -90.70 41.28
CA LEU A 64 15.42 -89.38 41.90
C LEU A 64 16.52 -88.46 41.35
N GLN A 65 17.75 -88.94 41.21
CA GLN A 65 18.86 -88.18 40.62
C GLN A 65 18.54 -87.75 39.19
N LYS A 66 17.95 -88.64 38.37
CA LYS A 66 17.54 -88.30 37.00
C LYS A 66 16.43 -87.24 36.97
N ARG A 67 15.45 -87.33 37.87
CA ARG A 67 14.37 -86.33 37.99
C ARG A 67 14.90 -84.98 38.49
N LEU A 68 15.82 -84.99 39.44
CA LEU A 68 16.51 -83.79 39.94
C LEU A 68 17.30 -83.11 38.81
N GLY A 69 18.07 -83.87 38.03
CA GLY A 69 18.80 -83.36 36.87
C GLY A 69 17.86 -82.71 35.85
N SER A 70 16.79 -83.40 35.47
CA SER A 70 15.79 -82.83 34.54
C SER A 70 15.09 -81.58 35.08
N SER A 71 14.84 -81.51 36.39
CA SER A 71 14.21 -80.33 37.01
C SER A 71 15.18 -79.15 37.08
N LEU A 72 16.47 -79.41 37.28
CA LEU A 72 17.53 -78.40 37.24
C LEU A 72 17.66 -77.81 35.83
N ASP A 73 17.71 -78.67 34.81
CA ASP A 73 17.74 -78.22 33.41
C ASP A 73 16.52 -77.35 33.08
N GLN A 74 15.32 -77.76 33.52
CA GLN A 74 14.10 -76.97 33.35
C GLN A 74 14.18 -75.62 34.07
N LEU A 75 14.70 -75.57 35.30
CA LEU A 75 14.87 -74.33 36.04
C LEU A 75 15.84 -73.38 35.32
N GLU A 76 16.99 -73.87 34.86
CA GLU A 76 17.94 -73.05 34.12
C GLU A 76 17.35 -72.53 32.79
N THR A 77 16.56 -73.34 32.07
CA THR A 77 15.88 -72.86 30.85
C THR A 77 14.87 -71.76 31.18
N SER A 78 14.06 -71.93 32.22
CA SER A 78 13.09 -70.93 32.68
C SER A 78 13.76 -69.63 33.15
N GLU A 79 14.91 -69.72 33.82
CA GLU A 79 15.68 -68.55 34.24
C GLU A 79 16.16 -67.74 33.03
N ARG A 80 16.70 -68.41 32.00
CA ARG A 80 17.12 -67.76 30.74
C ARG A 80 15.94 -67.08 30.03
N GLU A 81 14.80 -67.74 29.96
CA GLU A 81 13.58 -67.16 29.40
C GLU A 81 13.10 -65.95 30.22
N CYS A 82 13.16 -66.02 31.54
CA CYS A 82 12.80 -64.90 32.43
C CYS A 82 13.69 -63.67 32.19
N HIS A 83 14.99 -63.87 31.93
CA HIS A 83 15.89 -62.78 31.56
C HIS A 83 15.57 -62.18 30.18
N LEU A 84 15.25 -63.02 29.19
CA LEU A 84 14.81 -62.56 27.88
C LEU A 84 13.54 -61.70 27.96
N TRP A 85 12.52 -62.20 28.67
CA TRP A 85 11.27 -61.47 28.87
C TRP A 85 11.46 -60.16 29.64
N ARG A 86 12.33 -60.15 30.67
CA ARG A 86 12.67 -58.90 31.36
C ARG A 86 13.30 -57.87 30.43
N SER A 87 14.28 -58.28 29.62
CA SER A 87 14.89 -57.38 28.63
C SER A 87 13.88 -56.86 27.61
N GLU A 88 12.94 -57.69 27.17
CA GLU A 88 11.91 -57.28 26.21
C GLU A 88 10.87 -56.32 26.81
N VAL A 89 10.51 -56.52 28.08
CA VAL A 89 9.68 -55.58 28.84
C VAL A 89 10.39 -54.24 28.98
N ASP A 90 11.67 -54.21 29.30
CA ASP A 90 12.44 -52.96 29.43
C ASP A 90 12.49 -52.18 28.11
N LYS A 91 12.72 -52.86 26.98
CA LYS A 91 12.65 -52.25 25.64
C LYS A 91 11.27 -51.68 25.35
N SER A 92 10.22 -52.46 25.65
CA SER A 92 8.83 -52.07 25.42
C SER A 92 8.46 -50.83 26.26
N VAL A 93 8.89 -50.77 27.51
CA VAL A 93 8.72 -49.60 28.39
C VAL A 93 9.43 -48.38 27.82
N GLY A 94 10.64 -48.55 27.26
CA GLY A 94 11.37 -47.49 26.56
C GLY A 94 10.60 -46.94 25.36
N LEU A 95 10.06 -47.82 24.51
CA LEU A 95 9.26 -47.43 23.34
C LEU A 95 7.98 -46.70 23.74
N VAL A 96 7.23 -47.24 24.70
CA VAL A 96 6.00 -46.59 25.21
C VAL A 96 6.31 -45.21 25.79
N THR A 97 7.44 -45.07 26.48
CA THR A 97 7.87 -43.78 27.03
C THR A 97 8.24 -42.79 25.93
N SER A 98 8.95 -43.24 24.88
CA SER A 98 9.28 -42.42 23.71
C SER A 98 8.02 -41.96 22.97
N LEU A 99 7.07 -42.88 22.73
CA LEU A 99 5.77 -42.57 22.10
C LEU A 99 4.98 -41.55 22.92
N ARG A 100 4.94 -41.70 24.26
CA ARG A 100 4.27 -40.72 25.13
C ARG A 100 4.88 -39.33 24.97
N LYS A 101 6.20 -39.22 24.90
CA LYS A 101 6.90 -37.94 24.67
C LYS A 101 6.56 -37.34 23.31
N ALA A 102 6.62 -38.15 22.25
CA ALA A 102 6.25 -37.71 20.90
C ALA A 102 4.80 -37.23 20.82
N LEU A 103 3.87 -37.96 21.46
CA LEU A 103 2.46 -37.58 21.53
C LEU A 103 2.25 -36.25 22.28
N THR A 104 2.98 -36.03 23.38
CA THR A 104 2.91 -34.74 24.09
C THR A 104 3.47 -33.57 23.27
N ALA A 105 4.56 -33.78 22.53
CA ALA A 105 5.14 -32.76 21.66
C ALA A 105 4.19 -32.42 20.50
N SER A 106 3.72 -33.43 19.77
CA SER A 106 2.77 -33.26 18.67
C SER A 106 1.45 -32.63 19.15
N GLY A 107 0.98 -33.00 20.35
CA GLY A 107 -0.20 -32.38 20.96
C GLY A 107 -0.02 -30.89 21.26
N ALA A 108 1.19 -30.45 21.63
CA ALA A 108 1.50 -29.04 21.83
C ALA A 108 1.57 -28.27 20.50
N GLU A 109 2.24 -28.84 19.50
CA GLU A 109 2.32 -28.28 18.14
C GLU A 109 0.93 -28.11 17.52
N LEU A 110 0.06 -29.12 17.64
CA LEU A 110 -1.31 -29.05 17.13
C LEU A 110 -2.12 -27.94 17.80
N LYS A 111 -1.98 -27.77 19.13
CA LYS A 111 -2.64 -26.67 19.85
C LYS A 111 -2.15 -25.31 19.36
N GLN A 112 -0.85 -25.15 19.15
CA GLN A 112 -0.27 -23.92 18.63
C GLN A 112 -0.74 -23.63 17.20
N ALA A 113 -0.68 -24.62 16.31
CA ALA A 113 -1.15 -24.50 14.93
C ALA A 113 -2.65 -24.12 14.88
N ARG A 114 -3.47 -24.75 15.73
CA ARG A 114 -4.89 -24.43 15.84
C ARG A 114 -5.13 -23.00 16.32
N ALA A 115 -4.36 -22.52 17.30
CA ALA A 115 -4.47 -21.14 17.78
C ALA A 115 -4.09 -20.14 16.68
N ALA A 116 -3.01 -20.39 15.94
CA ALA A 116 -2.58 -19.56 14.81
C ALA A 116 -3.65 -19.53 13.72
N GLN A 117 -4.18 -20.70 13.32
CA GLN A 117 -5.24 -20.79 12.32
C GLN A 117 -6.52 -20.06 12.76
N THR A 118 -6.90 -20.18 14.04
CA THR A 118 -8.08 -19.48 14.57
C THR A 118 -7.92 -17.96 14.51
N ALA A 119 -6.72 -17.46 14.84
CA ALA A 119 -6.40 -16.04 14.74
C ALA A 119 -6.45 -15.54 13.29
N GLU A 120 -5.91 -16.31 12.34
CA GLU A 120 -5.95 -15.99 10.92
C GLU A 120 -7.39 -15.96 10.37
N VAL A 121 -8.20 -16.97 10.71
CA VAL A 121 -9.62 -17.01 10.31
C VAL A 121 -10.39 -15.81 10.88
N THR A 122 -10.13 -15.43 12.13
CA THR A 122 -10.81 -14.28 12.74
C THR A 122 -10.38 -12.96 12.09
N ALA A 123 -9.10 -12.81 11.77
CA ALA A 123 -8.58 -11.63 11.08
C ALA A 123 -9.16 -11.50 9.66
N THR A 124 -9.18 -12.59 8.91
CA THR A 124 -9.74 -12.64 7.54
C THR A 124 -11.26 -12.39 7.54
N GLN A 125 -12.01 -12.96 8.48
CA GLN A 125 -13.45 -12.69 8.64
C GLN A 125 -13.71 -11.20 8.95
N SER A 126 -12.90 -10.58 9.80
CA SER A 126 -13.04 -9.16 10.12
C SER A 126 -12.76 -8.28 8.91
N ALA A 127 -11.72 -8.60 8.13
CA ALA A 127 -11.39 -7.90 6.89
C ALA A 127 -12.49 -8.06 5.82
N LEU A 128 -13.06 -9.26 5.68
CA LEU A 128 -14.17 -9.53 4.78
C LEU A 128 -15.40 -8.67 5.14
N HIS A 129 -15.80 -8.64 6.41
CA HIS A 129 -16.91 -7.82 6.85
C HIS A 129 -16.68 -6.32 6.60
N ALA A 130 -15.47 -5.82 6.83
CA ALA A 130 -15.12 -4.44 6.52
C ALA A 130 -15.24 -4.15 5.00
N ALA A 131 -14.78 -5.07 4.15
CA ALA A 131 -14.90 -4.95 2.70
C ALA A 131 -16.36 -4.97 2.25
N GLU A 132 -17.21 -5.82 2.83
CA GLU A 132 -18.65 -5.86 2.54
C GLU A 132 -19.34 -4.53 2.85
N LEU A 133 -19.01 -3.89 3.96
CA LEU A 133 -19.54 -2.56 4.30
C LEU A 133 -19.10 -1.50 3.29
N MET A 134 -17.84 -1.53 2.86
CA MET A 134 -17.35 -0.60 1.83
C MET A 134 -18.03 -0.81 0.48
N ILE A 135 -18.31 -2.06 0.09
CA ILE A 135 -19.02 -2.37 -1.15
C ILE A 135 -20.44 -1.81 -1.08
N LYS A 136 -21.17 -2.06 0.01
CA LYS A 136 -22.53 -1.51 0.19
C LYS A 136 -22.57 0.02 0.07
N SER A 137 -21.63 0.71 0.72
CA SER A 137 -21.53 2.18 0.60
C SER A 137 -21.26 2.63 -0.84
N ARG A 138 -20.40 1.91 -1.57
CA ARG A 138 -20.13 2.23 -2.99
C ARG A 138 -21.33 1.95 -3.89
N ASP A 139 -22.11 0.90 -3.62
CA ASP A 139 -23.32 0.59 -4.37
C ASP A 139 -24.40 1.68 -4.20
N GLU A 140 -24.51 2.23 -2.99
CA GLU A 140 -25.34 3.41 -2.71
C GLU A 140 -24.87 4.64 -3.50
N ASP A 141 -23.56 4.92 -3.50
CA ASP A 141 -22.97 6.01 -4.28
C ASP A 141 -23.20 5.83 -5.79
N ILE A 142 -23.00 4.62 -6.33
CA ILE A 142 -23.24 4.29 -7.74
C ILE A 142 -24.71 4.52 -8.10
N THR A 143 -25.63 4.13 -7.21
CA THR A 143 -27.07 4.33 -7.41
C THR A 143 -27.42 5.82 -7.45
N ALA A 144 -26.87 6.62 -6.52
CA ALA A 144 -27.06 8.07 -6.49
C ALA A 144 -26.48 8.75 -7.75
N LEU A 145 -25.28 8.34 -8.17
CA LEU A 145 -24.62 8.89 -9.36
C LEU A 145 -25.39 8.53 -10.64
N SER A 146 -25.88 7.30 -10.74
CA SER A 146 -26.70 6.84 -11.87
C SER A 146 -27.97 7.69 -12.00
N LYS A 147 -28.65 7.97 -10.88
CA LYS A 147 -29.80 8.88 -10.85
C LYS A 147 -29.43 10.28 -11.33
N SER A 148 -28.33 10.85 -10.83
CA SER A 148 -27.85 12.17 -11.24
C SER A 148 -27.50 12.25 -12.73
N ILE A 149 -26.93 11.19 -13.32
CA ILE A 149 -26.64 11.14 -14.76
C ILE A 149 -27.93 11.22 -15.57
N VAL A 150 -28.96 10.44 -15.19
CA VAL A 150 -30.27 10.48 -15.86
C VAL A 150 -30.90 11.87 -15.76
N GLU A 151 -30.87 12.49 -14.58
CA GLU A 151 -31.38 13.86 -14.39
C GLU A 151 -30.65 14.89 -15.27
N ARG A 152 -29.31 14.77 -15.37
CA ARG A 152 -28.51 15.65 -16.24
C ARG A 152 -28.77 15.41 -17.72
N ASP A 153 -29.00 14.16 -18.14
CA ASP A 153 -29.37 13.83 -19.52
C ASP A 153 -30.68 14.50 -19.91
N GLU A 154 -31.68 14.45 -19.02
CA GLU A 154 -32.95 15.15 -19.24
C GLU A 154 -32.79 16.67 -19.30
N ALA A 155 -31.98 17.25 -18.42
CA ALA A 155 -31.66 18.69 -18.48
C ALA A 155 -30.95 19.08 -19.79
N TYR A 156 -30.06 18.22 -20.28
CA TYR A 156 -29.35 18.44 -21.54
C TYR A 156 -30.30 18.38 -22.74
N LYS A 157 -31.24 17.44 -22.77
CA LYS A 157 -32.30 17.38 -23.82
C LYS A 157 -33.12 18.66 -23.86
N ILE A 158 -33.49 19.21 -22.70
CA ILE A 158 -34.22 20.50 -22.63
C ILE A 158 -33.35 21.62 -23.21
N LEU A 159 -32.08 21.72 -22.79
CA LEU A 159 -31.17 22.74 -23.29
C LEU A 159 -30.95 22.64 -24.81
N GLN A 160 -30.78 21.43 -25.32
CA GLN A 160 -30.66 21.16 -26.75
C GLN A 160 -31.92 21.64 -27.49
N GLY A 161 -33.12 21.36 -26.96
CA GLY A 161 -34.38 21.83 -27.52
C GLY A 161 -34.51 23.35 -27.52
N VAL A 162 -34.09 24.03 -26.45
CA VAL A 162 -34.08 25.51 -26.37
C VAL A 162 -33.10 26.11 -27.36
N SER A 163 -31.88 25.56 -27.44
CA SER A 163 -30.87 26.02 -28.40
C SER A 163 -31.33 25.84 -29.84
N ALA A 164 -31.97 24.72 -30.17
CA ALA A 164 -32.52 24.47 -31.49
C ALA A 164 -33.59 25.51 -31.87
N LYS A 165 -34.49 25.83 -30.94
CA LYS A 165 -35.51 26.89 -31.13
C LYS A 165 -34.89 28.26 -31.35
N HIS A 166 -33.89 28.65 -30.56
CA HIS A 166 -33.20 29.93 -30.75
C HIS A 166 -32.49 30.01 -32.10
N PHE A 167 -31.84 28.92 -32.53
CA PHE A 167 -31.21 28.87 -33.84
C PHE A 167 -32.24 29.00 -34.97
N GLN A 168 -33.38 28.32 -34.87
CA GLN A 168 -34.48 28.45 -35.81
C GLN A 168 -35.03 29.88 -35.85
N GLN A 169 -35.23 30.52 -34.69
CA GLN A 169 -35.66 31.92 -34.61
C GLN A 169 -34.67 32.86 -35.29
N LEU A 170 -33.36 32.66 -35.10
CA LEU A 170 -32.33 33.45 -35.76
C LEU A 170 -32.37 33.26 -37.28
N GLN A 171 -32.55 32.02 -37.76
CA GLN A 171 -32.69 31.74 -39.19
C GLN A 171 -33.93 32.41 -39.78
N GLU A 172 -35.06 32.39 -39.07
CA GLU A 172 -36.30 33.04 -39.48
C GLU A 172 -36.13 34.56 -39.55
N ILE A 173 -35.52 35.19 -38.55
CA ILE A 173 -35.22 36.62 -38.56
C ILE A 173 -34.35 36.98 -39.76
N VAL A 174 -33.26 36.24 -39.99
CA VAL A 174 -32.36 36.48 -41.13
C VAL A 174 -33.10 36.30 -42.46
N SER A 175 -33.99 35.32 -42.56
CA SER A 175 -34.78 35.07 -43.78
C SER A 175 -35.90 36.09 -43.99
N SER A 176 -36.45 36.65 -42.92
CA SER A 176 -37.48 37.70 -42.93
C SER A 176 -36.92 39.10 -43.18
N LEU A 177 -35.60 39.26 -43.06
CA LEU A 177 -34.94 40.51 -43.36
C LEU A 177 -34.98 40.73 -44.87
N ASP A 178 -35.79 41.71 -45.28
CA ASP A 178 -35.86 42.14 -46.66
C ASP A 178 -34.50 42.69 -47.14
N ASP A 179 -34.31 42.74 -48.46
CA ASP A 179 -33.04 43.23 -49.01
C ASP A 179 -32.78 44.70 -48.62
N ASP A 180 -33.83 45.46 -48.28
CA ASP A 180 -33.75 46.81 -47.69
C ASP A 180 -33.22 46.81 -46.25
N GLY A 181 -33.71 45.94 -45.35
CA GLY A 181 -33.18 45.77 -44.00
C GLY A 181 -31.74 45.25 -44.00
N SER A 182 -31.43 44.34 -44.92
CA SER A 182 -30.07 43.84 -45.16
C SER A 182 -29.16 44.93 -45.72
N TYR A 183 -29.65 45.76 -46.64
CA TYR A 183 -28.96 46.94 -47.16
C TYR A 183 -28.72 48.00 -46.08
N LYS A 184 -29.71 48.30 -45.24
CA LYS A 184 -29.59 49.24 -44.11
C LYS A 184 -28.55 48.77 -43.11
N LEU A 185 -28.50 47.48 -42.80
CA LEU A 185 -27.49 46.91 -41.89
C LEU A 185 -26.08 46.99 -42.51
N ARG A 186 -25.93 46.66 -43.80
CA ARG A 186 -24.67 46.83 -44.53
C ARG A 186 -24.22 48.30 -44.57
N HIS A 187 -25.16 49.21 -44.82
CA HIS A 187 -24.90 50.65 -44.86
C HIS A 187 -24.50 51.19 -43.49
N ALA A 188 -25.22 50.84 -42.43
CA ALA A 188 -24.88 51.23 -41.07
C ALA A 188 -23.47 50.75 -40.67
N LYS A 189 -23.11 49.51 -41.00
CA LYS A 189 -21.75 48.99 -40.79
C LYS A 189 -20.70 49.85 -41.51
N LYS A 190 -20.94 50.16 -42.78
CA LYS A 190 -20.04 51.01 -43.58
C LYS A 190 -19.88 52.41 -42.96
N THR A 191 -20.98 53.04 -42.53
CA THR A 191 -20.94 54.36 -41.87
C THR A 191 -20.14 54.33 -40.58
N ILE A 192 -20.27 53.27 -39.78
CA ILE A 192 -19.48 53.11 -38.55
C ILE A 192 -17.99 53.01 -38.88
N ASP A 193 -17.62 52.26 -39.92
CA ASP A 193 -16.23 52.14 -40.38
C ASP A 193 -15.66 53.50 -40.86
N GLU A 194 -16.45 54.28 -41.61
CA GLU A 194 -16.07 55.64 -42.05
C GLU A 194 -15.93 56.63 -40.87
N MET A 195 -16.84 56.56 -39.89
CA MET A 195 -16.76 57.34 -38.65
C MET A 195 -15.49 56.99 -37.86
N ARG A 196 -15.16 55.69 -37.77
CA ARG A 196 -13.95 55.21 -37.10
C ARG A 196 -12.70 55.79 -37.75
N GLU A 197 -12.60 55.78 -39.07
CA GLU A 197 -11.46 56.37 -39.79
C GLU A 197 -11.36 57.88 -39.58
N THR A 198 -12.49 58.59 -39.57
CA THR A 198 -12.52 60.04 -39.29
C THR A 198 -12.00 60.35 -37.90
N ILE A 199 -12.44 59.60 -36.89
CA ILE A 199 -11.96 59.74 -35.50
C ILE A 199 -10.47 59.48 -35.42
N LEU A 200 -9.97 58.44 -36.12
CA LEU A 200 -8.53 58.16 -36.17
C LEU A 200 -7.73 59.28 -36.84
N ARG A 201 -8.27 59.89 -37.91
CA ARG A 201 -7.66 61.06 -38.57
C ARG A 201 -7.59 62.26 -37.61
N GLN A 202 -8.68 62.57 -36.92
CA GLN A 202 -8.74 63.65 -35.93
C GLN A 202 -7.77 63.40 -34.78
N LYS A 203 -7.72 62.17 -34.25
CA LYS A 203 -6.76 61.77 -33.22
C LYS A 203 -5.33 62.04 -33.66
N ARG A 204 -4.97 61.72 -34.92
CA ARG A 204 -3.63 61.99 -35.48
C ARG A 204 -3.29 63.49 -35.50
N ILE A 205 -4.25 64.35 -35.81
CA ILE A 205 -4.07 65.82 -35.83
C ILE A 205 -3.88 66.36 -34.41
N ILE A 206 -4.71 65.90 -33.46
CA ILE A 206 -4.62 66.28 -32.04
C ILE A 206 -3.30 65.82 -31.44
N SER A 207 -2.85 64.60 -31.74
CA SER A 207 -1.54 64.10 -31.28
C SER A 207 -0.35 64.94 -31.77
N ARG A 208 -0.54 65.74 -32.83
CA ARG A 208 0.45 66.70 -33.32
C ARG A 208 0.22 68.12 -32.78
N GLN A 209 -0.60 68.31 -31.75
CA GLN A 209 -0.96 69.61 -31.18
C GLN A 209 -1.51 70.62 -32.21
N GLY A 210 -2.17 70.13 -33.27
CA GLY A 210 -2.64 70.98 -34.37
C GLY A 210 -1.56 71.35 -35.39
N PHE A 211 -0.30 70.96 -35.19
CA PHE A 211 0.77 71.17 -36.17
C PHE A 211 0.63 70.20 -37.35
N VAL A 212 0.45 70.77 -38.53
CA VAL A 212 0.59 70.06 -39.81
C VAL A 212 1.96 70.40 -40.35
N PRO A 213 2.87 69.43 -40.56
CA PRO A 213 4.19 69.71 -41.12
C PRO A 213 4.03 70.36 -42.49
N MET A 214 4.64 71.53 -42.65
CA MET A 214 4.76 72.20 -43.93
C MET A 214 6.04 71.74 -44.60
N HIS A 215 5.92 71.13 -45.78
CA HIS A 215 7.07 70.71 -46.57
C HIS A 215 7.51 71.85 -47.49
N ASP A 216 8.78 71.82 -47.88
CA ASP A 216 9.38 72.81 -48.78
C ASP A 216 8.48 73.05 -50.02
N PRO A 217 8.25 74.30 -50.45
CA PRO A 217 7.45 74.64 -51.61
C PRO A 217 7.79 73.84 -52.88
N HIS A 218 9.06 73.49 -53.09
CA HIS A 218 9.51 72.67 -54.23
C HIS A 218 9.07 71.21 -54.10
N MET A 219 9.06 70.64 -52.89
CA MET A 219 8.57 69.29 -52.62
C MET A 219 7.04 69.21 -52.77
N ALA A 220 6.35 70.27 -52.34
CA ALA A 220 4.93 70.43 -52.52
C ALA A 220 4.57 70.60 -54.02
N ALA A 221 5.39 71.33 -54.79
CA ALA A 221 5.23 71.48 -56.23
C ALA A 221 5.45 70.15 -56.99
N ALA A 222 6.48 69.37 -56.62
CA ALA A 222 6.74 68.04 -57.18
C ALA A 222 5.54 67.09 -56.97
N ALA A 223 4.99 67.06 -55.75
CA ALA A 223 3.80 66.27 -55.46
C ALA A 223 2.54 66.78 -56.19
N GLY A 224 2.41 68.11 -56.34
CA GLY A 224 1.33 68.73 -57.13
C GLY A 224 1.38 68.37 -58.62
N ALA A 225 2.58 68.11 -59.15
CA ALA A 225 2.82 67.61 -60.49
C ALA A 225 2.69 66.07 -60.61
N GLY A 226 2.37 65.37 -59.51
CA GLY A 226 2.18 63.92 -59.49
C GLY A 226 3.48 63.11 -59.40
N LEU A 227 4.61 63.75 -59.09
CA LEU A 227 5.88 63.05 -58.84
C LEU A 227 5.87 62.45 -57.43
N ASP A 228 6.31 61.19 -57.31
CA ASP A 228 6.39 60.50 -56.03
C ASP A 228 7.58 61.02 -55.21
N VAL A 229 7.33 61.31 -53.93
CA VAL A 229 8.36 61.76 -52.98
C VAL A 229 8.59 60.64 -51.97
N PRO A 230 9.75 59.97 -52.00
CA PRO A 230 10.02 58.83 -51.13
C PRO A 230 9.86 59.17 -49.64
N GLY A 231 9.13 58.33 -48.91
CA GLY A 231 8.95 58.44 -47.45
C GLY A 231 7.80 59.36 -46.99
N MET A 232 6.96 59.86 -47.90
CA MET A 232 5.89 60.81 -47.59
C MET A 232 4.52 60.30 -48.06
N ASP A 233 3.46 60.56 -47.27
CA ASP A 233 2.08 60.18 -47.62
C ASP A 233 1.53 61.05 -48.77
N PRO A 234 1.11 60.47 -49.91
CA PRO A 234 0.65 61.24 -51.08
C PRO A 234 -0.54 62.17 -50.79
N ALA A 235 -1.45 61.78 -49.89
CA ALA A 235 -2.59 62.62 -49.52
C ALA A 235 -2.17 63.86 -48.72
N SER A 236 -1.20 63.69 -47.81
CA SER A 236 -0.61 64.77 -47.04
C SER A 236 0.17 65.74 -47.91
N LEU A 237 0.92 65.25 -48.91
CA LEU A 237 1.62 66.10 -49.88
C LEU A 237 0.67 66.91 -50.77
N LYS A 238 -0.44 66.32 -51.25
CA LYS A 238 -1.45 67.04 -52.04
C LYS A 238 -2.11 68.17 -51.25
N LEU A 239 -2.44 67.90 -49.98
CA LEU A 239 -2.96 68.93 -49.08
C LEU A 239 -1.93 70.05 -48.88
N ASN A 240 -0.67 69.67 -48.66
CA ASN A 240 0.44 70.60 -48.49
C ASN A 240 0.63 71.50 -49.72
N ALA A 241 0.65 70.92 -50.93
CA ALA A 241 0.73 71.63 -52.20
C ALA A 241 -0.40 72.65 -52.40
N ARG A 242 -1.63 72.26 -52.03
CA ARG A 242 -2.78 73.16 -52.10
C ARG A 242 -2.67 74.31 -51.11
N LEU A 243 -2.22 74.03 -49.88
CA LEU A 243 -2.04 75.04 -48.84
C LEU A 243 -0.91 76.01 -49.20
N CYS A 244 0.25 75.51 -49.64
CA CYS A 244 1.37 76.34 -50.14
C CYS A 244 0.93 77.27 -51.26
N ARG A 245 0.14 76.77 -52.23
CA ARG A 245 -0.37 77.60 -53.34
C ARG A 245 -1.27 78.73 -52.84
N LEU A 246 -2.24 78.40 -51.98
CA LEU A 246 -3.17 79.41 -51.42
C LEU A 246 -2.44 80.47 -50.58
N LEU A 247 -1.42 80.06 -49.82
CA LEU A 247 -0.61 80.98 -49.04
C LEU A 247 0.27 81.85 -49.93
N ALA A 248 0.87 81.30 -51.00
CA ALA A 248 1.67 82.07 -51.96
C ALA A 248 0.84 83.11 -52.70
N GLU A 249 -0.40 82.77 -53.06
CA GLU A 249 -1.34 83.70 -53.72
C GLU A 249 -1.77 84.86 -52.81
N ARG A 250 -2.04 84.58 -51.52
CA ARG A 250 -2.57 85.59 -50.59
C ARG A 250 -1.52 86.34 -49.80
N PHE A 251 -0.38 85.72 -49.53
CA PHE A 251 0.66 86.21 -48.64
C PHE A 251 2.06 85.85 -49.19
N PRO A 252 2.48 86.45 -50.32
CA PRO A 252 3.74 86.09 -50.98
C PRO A 252 4.97 86.35 -50.10
N GLU A 253 4.93 87.34 -49.21
CA GLU A 253 6.01 87.64 -48.26
C GLU A 253 6.22 86.56 -47.19
N VAL A 254 5.18 85.77 -46.88
CA VAL A 254 5.23 84.68 -45.89
C VAL A 254 5.83 83.41 -46.48
N MET A 255 5.72 83.23 -47.80
CA MET A 255 6.22 82.06 -48.53
C MET A 255 7.68 82.17 -48.97
N ARG A 256 8.30 83.36 -48.85
CA ARG A 256 9.73 83.56 -49.14
C ARG A 256 10.54 83.38 -47.86
N ILE A 257 11.06 82.18 -47.65
CA ILE A 257 11.94 81.85 -46.52
C ILE A 257 13.40 81.96 -46.99
N PRO A 258 14.24 82.82 -46.41
CA PRO A 258 15.67 82.87 -46.70
C PRO A 258 16.39 81.58 -46.29
N ASP A 259 17.49 81.25 -46.96
CA ASP A 259 18.30 80.06 -46.65
C ASP A 259 18.78 80.09 -45.18
N GLY A 260 18.38 79.06 -44.41
CA GLY A 260 18.78 78.86 -43.02
C GLY A 260 17.83 79.38 -41.94
N GLU A 261 16.64 79.89 -42.30
CA GLU A 261 15.60 80.31 -41.34
C GLU A 261 14.41 79.33 -41.28
N ASP A 262 13.98 78.95 -40.07
CA ASP A 262 12.69 78.27 -39.86
C ASP A 262 11.63 79.29 -39.45
N ARG A 263 10.50 79.34 -40.18
CA ARG A 263 9.36 80.22 -39.86
C ARG A 263 8.14 79.40 -39.47
N VAL A 264 7.60 79.68 -38.28
CA VAL A 264 6.34 79.10 -37.82
C VAL A 264 5.20 80.02 -38.25
N VAL A 265 4.34 79.53 -39.15
CA VAL A 265 3.13 80.23 -39.58
C VAL A 265 1.94 79.64 -38.83
N GLU A 266 1.34 80.42 -37.93
CA GLU A 266 0.11 80.03 -37.25
C GLU A 266 -1.11 80.44 -38.09
N LEU A 267 -1.82 79.45 -38.62
CA LEU A 267 -3.08 79.68 -39.33
C LEU A 267 -4.25 79.55 -38.36
N CYS A 268 -4.73 80.68 -37.83
CA CYS A 268 -5.97 80.68 -37.05
C CYS A 268 -7.19 80.59 -37.97
N ILE A 269 -7.81 79.41 -38.02
CA ILE A 269 -9.11 79.24 -38.66
C ILE A 269 -10.18 79.78 -37.71
N ARG A 270 -10.70 80.98 -38.00
CA ARG A 270 -11.90 81.48 -37.33
C ARG A 270 -13.12 80.85 -38.01
N SER A 271 -13.93 80.13 -37.24
CA SER A 271 -15.27 79.76 -37.69
C SER A 271 -16.05 81.04 -38.02
N PRO A 272 -16.88 81.06 -39.07
CA PRO A 272 -17.81 82.17 -39.28
C PRO A 272 -18.65 82.31 -38.01
N GLN A 273 -18.50 83.43 -37.31
CA GLN A 273 -19.32 83.72 -36.14
C GLN A 273 -20.77 83.82 -36.64
N SER A 274 -21.60 82.86 -36.21
CA SER A 274 -23.02 82.83 -36.51
C SER A 274 -23.63 84.15 -36.04
N GLY A 275 -24.07 84.97 -37.00
CA GLY A 275 -24.44 86.36 -36.79
C GLY A 275 -25.67 86.53 -35.91
N SER A 276 -25.44 86.89 -34.65
CA SER A 276 -26.33 87.65 -33.77
C SER A 276 -25.42 88.27 -32.69
N ALA A 277 -25.45 89.56 -32.32
CA ALA A 277 -26.43 90.62 -32.48
C ALA A 277 -25.74 92.00 -32.37
N SER A 278 -26.49 93.06 -32.71
CA SER A 278 -26.44 94.44 -32.19
C SER A 278 -25.10 95.16 -31.99
N THR A 279 -25.01 96.31 -32.66
CA THR A 279 -24.44 97.60 -32.21
C THR A 279 -23.17 97.58 -31.36
N GLN A 280 -22.11 98.15 -31.96
CA GLN A 280 -20.81 98.53 -31.40
C GLN A 280 -20.75 98.73 -29.88
N ALA A 281 -19.76 98.10 -29.25
CA ALA A 281 -18.72 98.84 -28.51
C ALA A 281 -17.47 97.97 -28.28
N SER A 282 -16.34 98.52 -28.74
CA SER A 282 -14.97 98.47 -28.20
C SER A 282 -14.51 97.27 -27.35
N THR A 283 -13.42 96.61 -27.78
CA THR A 283 -12.58 95.81 -26.86
C THR A 283 -11.08 96.01 -27.11
N SER A 284 -10.36 96.17 -26.01
CA SER A 284 -8.91 96.09 -25.88
C SER A 284 -8.57 95.13 -24.73
N ASN A 285 -7.66 94.20 -25.06
CA ASN A 285 -6.56 93.64 -24.28
C ASN A 285 -6.76 92.77 -23.02
N SER A 286 -6.15 91.58 -23.12
CA SER A 286 -5.03 91.05 -22.29
C SER A 286 -5.27 89.86 -21.36
N SER A 287 -4.57 88.76 -21.69
CA SER A 287 -3.70 87.88 -20.88
C SER A 287 -4.14 87.40 -19.49
N ALA A 288 -4.14 86.06 -19.27
CA ALA A 288 -3.12 85.36 -18.46
C ALA A 288 -3.40 83.85 -18.34
N VAL A 289 -2.33 83.05 -18.39
CA VAL A 289 -2.25 81.59 -18.13
C VAL A 289 -2.15 81.35 -16.62
N PRO A 290 -2.62 80.20 -16.07
CA PRO A 290 -1.65 79.26 -15.51
C PRO A 290 -2.01 77.76 -15.71
N THR A 291 -1.00 76.97 -16.09
CA THR A 291 -0.77 75.55 -15.73
C THR A 291 -0.40 75.44 -14.21
N PRO A 292 -0.08 74.29 -13.56
CA PRO A 292 0.03 72.87 -13.98
C PRO A 292 -0.56 71.84 -12.94
N GLY A 293 -0.43 70.53 -13.22
CA GLY A 293 0.24 69.66 -12.23
C GLY A 293 -0.44 68.38 -11.70
N SER A 294 0.35 67.31 -11.76
CA SER A 294 0.43 66.14 -10.84
C SER A 294 -0.64 65.05 -10.98
N GLY A 295 -0.35 63.76 -11.18
CA GLY A 295 0.87 62.97 -10.96
C GLY A 295 0.60 61.84 -9.97
N SER A 296 0.96 60.60 -10.35
CA SER A 296 1.06 59.37 -9.53
C SER A 296 -0.24 58.71 -9.05
N ALA A 297 -0.31 57.41 -8.75
CA ALA A 297 0.47 56.20 -9.05
C ALA A 297 -0.28 55.05 -8.35
N ALA A 298 -0.13 53.84 -8.88
CA ALA A 298 -0.25 52.52 -8.25
C ALA A 298 -0.85 52.37 -6.83
N ALA A 299 -1.79 51.42 -6.70
CA ALA A 299 -1.77 50.44 -5.61
C ALA A 299 -2.71 49.22 -5.90
N LEU A 300 -2.12 48.12 -6.39
CA LEU A 300 -2.33 46.81 -5.75
C LEU A 300 -1.52 46.84 -4.43
N PRO A 301 -1.64 45.93 -3.44
CA PRO A 301 -2.03 44.50 -3.48
C PRO A 301 -2.80 44.14 -2.16
N PRO A 302 -2.61 43.03 -1.40
CA PRO A 302 -1.90 41.76 -1.66
C PRO A 302 -2.51 40.44 -1.09
N SER A 303 -1.93 39.34 -1.59
CA SER A 303 -1.48 38.12 -0.88
C SER A 303 -2.53 37.18 -0.26
N SER A 304 -2.32 35.86 -0.14
CA SER A 304 -1.10 35.01 -0.14
C SER A 304 -1.57 33.56 -0.36
N LYS A 305 -1.00 32.79 -1.29
CA LYS A 305 0.13 31.84 -1.12
C LYS A 305 -0.04 30.79 -0.01
N PHE A 306 0.10 29.53 -0.41
CA PHE A 306 1.02 28.46 0.05
C PHE A 306 0.39 27.13 -0.40
N GLY A 307 1.02 26.19 -1.09
CA GLY A 307 2.43 25.83 -1.24
C GLY A 307 2.59 24.37 -0.79
N GLY A 308 3.26 23.52 -1.58
CA GLY A 308 3.80 22.25 -1.07
C GLY A 308 3.71 21.03 -2.01
N TYR A 309 4.84 20.71 -2.62
CA TYR A 309 5.20 19.47 -3.31
C TYR A 309 5.33 18.27 -2.34
N PHE A 310 5.19 17.02 -2.83
CA PHE A 310 6.25 15.99 -2.78
C PHE A 310 5.89 14.76 -3.65
N SER A 311 6.93 13.96 -3.90
CA SER A 311 7.20 13.04 -5.01
C SER A 311 6.99 11.55 -4.64
N SER A 312 6.75 10.66 -5.62
CA SER A 312 7.22 9.25 -5.55
C SER A 312 7.23 8.56 -6.92
N ALA A 313 8.23 7.70 -7.13
CA ALA A 313 8.55 6.98 -8.36
C ALA A 313 8.03 5.51 -8.43
N SER A 314 7.70 5.04 -9.65
CA SER A 314 7.81 3.71 -10.33
C SER A 314 7.34 2.39 -9.66
N PRO A 315 7.15 1.22 -10.38
CA PRO A 315 6.91 0.90 -11.82
C PRO A 315 5.68 -0.07 -12.01
N PRO A 316 5.48 -0.75 -13.18
CA PRO A 316 5.51 -2.23 -13.11
C PRO A 316 6.11 -2.97 -14.33
N HIS A 317 6.50 -4.23 -14.06
CA HIS A 317 7.02 -5.27 -14.97
C HIS A 317 5.91 -6.30 -15.31
N LEU A 318 6.03 -6.89 -16.51
CA LEU A 318 5.59 -8.23 -16.97
C LEU A 318 4.09 -8.51 -17.21
N ALA A 319 3.80 -8.85 -18.47
CA ALA A 319 2.85 -9.90 -18.82
C ALA A 319 3.59 -10.94 -19.68
N VAL A 320 3.50 -12.20 -19.23
CA VAL A 320 3.80 -13.42 -19.97
C VAL A 320 2.46 -13.92 -20.49
N ASP A 321 2.34 -14.04 -21.80
CA ASP A 321 1.81 -15.18 -22.56
C ASP A 321 1.97 -14.90 -24.08
#